data_AF-A0A6M3ZMW0-F1
#
_entry.id   AF-A0A6M3ZMW0-F1
#
_cell.length_a   1.000
_cell.length_b   1.000
_cell.length_c   1.000
_cell.angle_alpha   90.00
_cell.angle_beta   90.00
_cell.angle_gamma   90.00
#
_symmetry.space_group_name_H-M   'P 1'
#
loop_
_entity.id
_entity.type
_entity.pdbx_description
1 polymer ?
#
loop_
_entity_poly.entity_id
_entity_poly.type
_entity_poly.pdbx_seq_one_letter_code
_entity_poly.pdbx_strand_id
1 'polypeptide(L)'
;MQHKRTHGLIHHSDRGNHYCAQAYRHLLEQFGVMASMSRKGNCYENAPMESFWGGVKDELIHHQRHTTSAEAEASIQEYIEIFYNRQRQHSRLRNIAPARFAEKFSRKVRAA
;
A
#
# COMPACT_ATOMS: atom_id res chain seq x y z
N MET A 1 -11.14 -11.50 15.88
CA MET A 1 -11.18 -10.51 14.79
C MET A 1 -12.29 -10.91 13.82
N GLN A 2 -13.28 -10.05 13.60
CA GLN A 2 -14.41 -10.36 12.72
C GLN A 2 -13.98 -10.13 11.26
N HIS A 3 -13.92 -11.19 10.45
CA HIS A 3 -13.64 -11.06 9.01
C HIS A 3 -14.84 -10.40 8.34
N LYS A 4 -14.74 -9.08 8.13
CA LYS A 4 -15.70 -8.32 7.32
C LYS A 4 -15.70 -8.93 5.92
N ARG A 5 -16.84 -9.40 5.43
CA ARG A 5 -16.93 -10.00 4.08
C ARG A 5 -16.43 -8.98 3.04
N THR A 6 -15.39 -9.38 2.31
CA THR A 6 -14.59 -8.58 1.36
C THR A 6 -15.08 -8.76 -0.08
N HIS A 7 -16.30 -9.25 -0.32
CA HIS A 7 -16.79 -9.48 -1.69
C HIS A 7 -16.63 -8.20 -2.54
N GLY A 8 -15.86 -8.32 -3.64
CA GLY A 8 -15.49 -7.20 -4.50
C GLY A 8 -14.16 -6.51 -4.18
N LEU A 9 -13.43 -6.92 -3.13
CA LEU A 9 -12.10 -6.44 -2.83
C LEU A 9 -11.10 -7.04 -3.81
N ILE A 10 -10.32 -6.17 -4.44
CA ILE A 10 -9.25 -6.54 -5.36
C ILE A 10 -7.91 -6.32 -4.66
N HIS A 11 -7.07 -7.35 -4.63
CA HIS A 11 -5.66 -7.22 -4.29
C HIS A 11 -4.86 -7.14 -5.58
N HIS A 12 -4.35 -5.95 -5.90
CA HIS A 12 -3.49 -5.74 -7.06
C HIS A 12 -2.01 -5.82 -6.66
N SER A 13 -1.23 -6.67 -7.33
CA SER A 13 0.21 -6.81 -7.10
C SER A 13 0.99 -6.85 -8.41
N ASP A 14 2.31 -6.77 -8.33
CA ASP A 14 3.17 -7.18 -9.43
C ASP A 14 3.16 -8.72 -9.60
N ARG A 15 4.01 -9.22 -10.51
CA ARG A 15 4.23 -10.66 -10.74
C ARG A 15 5.42 -11.22 -9.95
N GLY A 16 5.72 -10.67 -8.78
CA GLY A 16 6.76 -11.20 -7.91
C GLY A 16 6.50 -12.66 -7.51
N ASN A 17 7.57 -13.41 -7.22
CA ASN A 17 7.49 -14.83 -6.91
C ASN A 17 6.53 -15.13 -5.73
N HIS A 18 6.53 -14.28 -4.72
CA HIS A 18 5.65 -14.42 -3.55
C HIS A 18 4.17 -14.28 -3.91
N TYR A 19 3.81 -13.30 -4.76
CA TYR A 19 2.43 -13.07 -5.18
C TYR A 19 1.94 -14.11 -6.19
N CYS A 20 2.85 -14.66 -7.00
CA CYS A 20 2.55 -15.76 -7.93
C CYS A 20 2.39 -17.12 -7.22
N ALA A 21 2.89 -17.26 -5.99
CA ALA A 21 2.89 -18.53 -5.27
C ALA A 21 1.47 -19.05 -5.03
N GLN A 22 1.27 -20.36 -5.25
CA GLN A 22 -0.04 -20.99 -5.08
C GLN A 22 -0.58 -20.84 -3.66
N ALA A 23 0.28 -20.97 -2.64
CA ALA A 23 -0.11 -20.80 -1.24
C ALA A 23 -0.68 -19.39 -0.97
N TYR A 24 -0.07 -18.36 -1.54
CA TYR A 24 -0.53 -16.98 -1.38
C TYR A 24 -1.86 -16.73 -2.09
N ARG A 25 -2.00 -17.24 -3.32
CA ARG A 25 -3.26 -17.13 -4.09
C ARG A 25 -4.42 -17.85 -3.40
N HIS A 26 -4.16 -19.04 -2.86
CA HIS A 26 -5.14 -19.78 -2.09
C HIS A 26 -5.59 -19.02 -0.85
N LEU A 27 -4.66 -18.36 -0.15
CA LEU A 27 -4.99 -17.50 0.99
C LEU A 27 -5.93 -16.35 0.61
N LEU A 28 -5.69 -15.68 -0.52
CA LEU A 28 -6.57 -14.62 -1.02
C LEU A 28 -7.98 -15.15 -1.33
N GLU A 29 -8.07 -16.32 -1.97
CA GLU A 29 -9.34 -16.98 -2.27
C GLU A 29 -10.11 -17.35 -1.00
N GLN A 30 -9.43 -17.88 0.03
CA GLN A 30 -10.03 -18.20 1.34
C GLN A 30 -10.65 -16.96 2.01
N PHE A 31 -10.05 -15.78 1.80
CA PHE A 31 -10.59 -14.52 2.29
C PHE A 31 -11.55 -13.84 1.31
N GLY A 32 -11.91 -14.46 0.18
CA GLY A 32 -12.81 -13.87 -0.82
C GLY A 32 -12.25 -12.64 -1.54
N VAL A 33 -10.92 -12.49 -1.57
CA VAL A 33 -10.20 -11.38 -2.21
C VAL A 33 -9.82 -11.78 -3.63
N MET A 34 -10.14 -10.93 -4.60
CA MET A 34 -9.79 -11.15 -6.01
C MET A 34 -8.35 -10.73 -6.27
N ALA A 35 -7.49 -11.69 -6.61
CA ALA A 35 -6.12 -11.39 -7.03
C ALA A 35 -6.12 -10.76 -8.44
N SER A 36 -5.42 -9.64 -8.58
CA SER A 36 -5.14 -8.96 -9.84
C SER A 36 -3.63 -8.75 -9.93
N MET A 37 -3.00 -9.09 -11.04
CA MET A 37 -1.55 -8.94 -11.21
C MET A 37 -1.23 -8.10 -12.43
N SER A 38 -0.16 -7.30 -12.35
CA SER A 38 0.33 -6.52 -13.47
C SER A 38 0.59 -7.40 -14.70
N ARG A 39 0.40 -6.84 -15.90
CA ARG A 39 0.73 -7.51 -17.16
C ARG A 39 2.25 -7.66 -17.30
N LYS A 40 2.69 -8.72 -17.97
CA LYS A 40 4.11 -8.92 -18.25
C LYS A 40 4.62 -7.73 -19.08
N GLY A 41 5.69 -7.08 -18.62
CA GLY A 41 6.29 -5.94 -19.30
C GLY A 41 5.58 -4.60 -19.09
N ASN A 42 4.62 -4.51 -18.17
CA ASN A 42 3.93 -3.24 -17.86
C ASN A 42 4.34 -2.69 -16.48
N CYS A 43 5.38 -1.87 -16.44
CA CYS A 43 5.85 -1.24 -15.20
C CYS A 43 4.87 -0.18 -14.65
N TYR A 44 4.01 0.40 -15.49
CA TYR A 44 3.10 1.48 -15.08
C TYR A 44 2.05 1.03 -14.07
N GLU A 45 1.70 -0.26 -14.05
CA GLU A 45 0.75 -0.81 -13.08
C GLU A 45 1.31 -0.86 -11.65
N ASN A 46 2.63 -1.08 -11.51
CA ASN A 46 3.32 -1.08 -10.22
C ASN A 46 3.95 0.27 -9.84
N ALA A 47 4.05 1.20 -10.80
CA ALA A 47 4.65 2.52 -10.61
C ALA A 47 4.17 3.29 -9.35
N PRO A 48 2.89 3.22 -8.91
CA PRO A 48 2.46 3.86 -7.66
C PRO A 48 3.15 3.28 -6.42
N MET A 49 3.29 1.95 -6.35
CA MET A 49 3.97 1.27 -5.24
C MET A 49 5.48 1.51 -5.29
N GLU A 50 6.08 1.51 -6.49
CA GLU A 50 7.50 1.86 -6.67
C GLU A 50 7.79 3.28 -6.21
N SER A 51 6.93 4.24 -6.57
CA SER A 51 7.07 5.63 -6.14
C SER A 51 6.96 5.77 -4.63
N PHE A 52 6.05 5.03 -4.00
CA PHE A 52 5.92 5.00 -2.54
C PHE A 52 7.20 4.48 -1.86
N TRP A 53 7.70 3.32 -2.27
CA TRP A 53 8.91 2.74 -1.68
C TRP A 53 10.17 3.53 -2.01
N GLY A 54 10.23 4.19 -3.17
CA GLY A 54 11.26 5.17 -3.48
C GLY A 54 11.28 6.30 -2.45
N GLY A 55 10.12 6.90 -2.18
CA GLY A 55 9.99 7.94 -1.15
C GLY A 55 10.41 7.47 0.25
N VAL A 56 10.01 6.28 0.68
CA VAL A 56 10.47 5.71 1.98
C VAL A 56 11.99 5.61 2.02
N LYS A 57 12.62 5.12 0.95
CA LYS A 57 14.07 4.95 0.91
C LYS A 57 14.79 6.29 0.94
N ASP A 58 14.36 7.22 0.09
CA ASP A 58 15.01 8.51 -0.10
C ASP A 58 14.81 9.44 1.10
N GLU A 59 13.68 9.36 1.81
CA GLU A 59 13.36 10.29 2.90
C GLU A 59 13.66 9.72 4.29
N LEU A 60 13.71 8.39 4.45
CA LEU A 60 13.96 7.73 5.74
C LEU A 60 15.22 6.87 5.71
N ILE A 61 15.23 5.82 4.88
CA ILE A 61 16.21 4.74 5.00
C ILE A 61 17.63 5.20 4.68
N HIS A 62 17.82 6.04 3.66
CA HIS A 62 19.15 6.54 3.30
C HIS A 62 19.71 7.55 4.31
N HIS A 63 18.88 8.08 5.21
CA HIS A 63 19.25 9.12 6.17
C HIS A 63 19.39 8.61 7.61
N GLN A 64 19.04 7.35 7.86
CA GLN A 64 19.07 6.76 9.20
C GLN A 64 19.84 5.44 9.19
N ARG A 65 20.58 5.17 10.27
CA ARG A 65 21.19 3.87 10.50
C ARG A 65 20.39 3.16 11.57
N HIS A 66 19.79 2.03 11.20
CA HIS A 66 19.10 1.16 12.15
C HIS A 66 20.05 0.11 12.67
N THR A 67 20.11 -0.03 13.98
CA THR A 67 20.96 -1.02 14.66
C THR A 67 20.26 -2.37 14.75
N THR A 68 18.93 -2.37 14.79
CA THR A 68 18.11 -3.59 14.89
C THR A 68 16.96 -3.57 13.90
N SER A 69 16.44 -4.75 13.56
CA SER A 69 15.24 -4.87 12.73
C SER A 69 14.01 -4.24 13.37
N ALA A 70 13.88 -4.33 14.70
CA ALA A 70 12.76 -3.73 15.44
C ALA A 70 12.77 -2.20 15.35
N GLU A 71 13.96 -1.60 15.39
CA GLU A 71 14.13 -0.15 15.20
C GLU A 71 13.74 0.28 13.78
N ALA A 72 14.17 -0.47 12.76
CA ALA A 72 13.79 -0.22 11.37
C ALA A 72 12.28 -0.39 11.15
N GLU A 73 11.66 -1.39 11.78
CA GLU A 73 10.22 -1.61 11.71
C GLU A 73 9.45 -0.43 12.33
N ALA A 74 9.88 0.02 13.52
CA ALA A 74 9.27 1.15 14.20
C ALA A 74 9.39 2.45 13.38
N SER A 75 10.57 2.73 12.81
CA SER A 75 10.79 3.92 11.99
C SER A 75 9.94 3.91 10.71
N ILE A 76 9.85 2.76 10.03
CA ILE A 76 9.02 2.59 8.84
C ILE A 76 7.54 2.73 9.21
N GLN A 77 7.09 2.13 10.31
CA GLN A 77 5.71 2.24 10.76
C GLN A 77 5.34 3.69 11.09
N GLU A 78 6.18 4.42 11.81
CA GLU A 78 5.97 5.83 12.11
C GLU A 78 5.93 6.68 10.82
N TYR A 79 6.87 6.44 9.92
CA TYR A 79 6.91 7.12 8.62
C TYR A 79 5.61 6.89 7.83
N ILE A 80 5.09 5.67 7.79
CA ILE A 80 3.86 5.35 7.05
C ILE A 80 2.63 5.94 7.74
N GLU A 81 2.45 5.66 9.03
CA GLU A 81 1.22 5.99 9.76
C GLU A 81 1.09 7.47 10.09
N ILE A 82 2.19 8.11 10.48
CA ILE A 82 2.18 9.47 10.99
C ILE A 82 2.54 10.44 9.86
N PHE A 83 3.70 10.26 9.23
CA PHE A 83 4.17 11.21 8.23
C PHE A 83 3.44 11.05 6.89
N TYR A 84 3.61 9.91 6.21
CA TYR A 84 3.10 9.69 4.85
C TYR A 84 1.57 9.78 4.79
N ASN A 85 0.86 9.01 5.62
CA ASN A 85 -0.60 8.96 5.54
C ASN A 85 -1.29 10.22 6.06
N ARG A 86 -0.78 10.87 7.12
CA ARG A 86 -1.52 11.95 7.83
C ARG A 86 -0.97 13.35 7.58
N GLN A 87 0.29 13.49 7.19
CA GLN A 87 0.94 14.80 7.05
C GLN A 87 1.38 15.11 5.61
N ARG A 88 1.93 14.13 4.87
CA ARG A 88 2.53 14.35 3.55
C ARG A 88 1.50 14.84 2.53
N GLN A 89 1.75 16.01 1.95
CA GLN A 89 0.90 16.56 0.90
C GLN A 89 1.30 16.00 -0.46
N HIS A 90 0.31 15.60 -1.27
CA HIS A 90 0.53 15.15 -2.64
C HIS A 90 -0.17 16.08 -3.63
N SER A 91 0.58 16.60 -4.61
CA SER A 91 0.06 17.47 -5.67
C SER A 91 -1.08 16.81 -6.46
N ARG A 92 -0.93 15.52 -6.79
CA ARG A 92 -1.97 14.70 -7.45
C ARG A 92 -3.26 14.60 -6.63
N LEU A 93 -3.18 14.75 -5.31
CA LEU A 93 -4.32 14.73 -4.39
C LEU A 93 -4.85 16.14 -4.09
N ARG A 94 -4.48 17.16 -4.88
CA ARG A 94 -4.79 18.58 -4.61
C ARG A 94 -4.17 19.07 -3.29
N ASN A 95 -2.93 18.66 -3.02
CA ASN A 95 -2.13 19.04 -1.85
C ASN A 95 -2.77 18.69 -0.50
N ILE A 96 -3.51 17.58 -0.43
CA ILE A 96 -3.98 17.02 0.86
C ILE A 96 -3.28 15.70 1.17
N ALA A 97 -3.28 15.32 2.45
CA ALA A 97 -2.72 14.06 2.90
C ALA A 97 -3.53 12.84 2.43
N PRO A 98 -2.90 11.67 2.19
CA PRO A 98 -3.55 10.45 1.74
C PRO A 98 -4.75 10.04 2.61
N ALA A 99 -4.64 10.12 3.94
CA ALA A 99 -5.73 9.78 4.85
C ALA A 99 -6.96 10.69 4.66
N ARG A 100 -6.72 12.00 4.45
CA ARG A 100 -7.80 12.97 4.18
C ARG A 100 -8.45 12.74 2.82
N PHE A 101 -7.66 12.36 1.83
CA PHE A 101 -8.20 11.96 0.53
C PHE A 101 -9.07 10.71 0.66
N ALA A 102 -8.59 9.67 1.33
CA ALA A 102 -9.30 8.41 1.55
C ALA A 102 -10.62 8.61 2.32
N GLU A 103 -10.63 9.46 3.34
CA GLU A 103 -11.84 9.86 4.09
C GLU A 103 -12.88 10.50 3.15
N LYS A 104 -12.47 11.50 2.36
CA LYS A 104 -13.34 12.18 1.40
C LYS A 104 -13.86 11.22 0.33
N PHE A 105 -13.02 10.33 -0.19
CA PHE A 105 -13.38 9.34 -1.20
C PHE A 105 -14.41 8.34 -0.64
N SER A 106 -14.16 7.80 0.55
CA SER A 106 -15.07 6.85 1.21
C SER A 106 -16.45 7.46 1.46
N ARG A 107 -16.50 8.73 1.86
CA ARG A 107 -17.77 9.46 2.05
C ARG A 107 -18.54 9.61 0.74
N LYS A 108 -17.85 9.88 -0.37
CA LYS A 108 -18.49 9.95 -1.71
C LYS A 108 -19.04 8.60 -2.16
N VAL A 109 -18.25 7.54 -2.03
CA VAL A 109 -18.66 6.17 -2.41
C VAL A 109 -19.87 5.70 -1.61
N ARG A 110 -19.97 6.05 -0.32
CA ARG A 110 -21.14 5.70 0.52
C ARG A 110 -22.39 6.51 0.21
N ALA A 111 -22.23 7.68 -0.41
CA ALA A 111 -23.34 8.58 -0.74
C ALA A 111 -23.88 8.35 -2.16
N ALA A 112 -23.20 7.54 -2.97
CA ALA A 112 -23.61 7.11 -4.30
C ALA A 112 -24.29 5.74 -4.24
#